data_AF-A0A2S3U5H5-F1
#
_entry.id   AF-A0A2S3U5H5-F1
#
_cell.length_a   1.000
_cell.length_b   1.000
_cell.length_c   1.000
_cell.angle_alpha   90.00
_cell.angle_beta   90.00
_cell.angle_gamma   90.00
#
_symmetry.space_group_name_H-M   'P 1'
#
loop_
_entity.id
_entity.type
_entity.pdbx_description
1 polymer ?
#
loop_
_entity_poly.entity_id
_entity_poly.type
_entity_poly.pdbx_seq_one_letter_code
_entity_poly.pdbx_strand_id
1 'polypeptide(L)'
;MDNGLNFREVFGTADLSDRYYNTPRVWYGQRCFTPSVTQTPESFDLPFIQRADGLIHIDQVQGYLASHYQGTPFDPVGQGTATEKHQYRPISLAKTQESHVLQLRPDLPVTLSGIHWLAMGVAAESVYVPFYAGATTTPAAYQVATEKYDATSAYWIFKHVGILVDAHYHELHGELQTVQKELAIQLGHHIIVTDQQVAALTGDELAMALTKANQKAADQALNTMQALAADLITKSTDMSPLNYDTDLNL
;
A
#
# COMPACT_ATOMS: atom_id res chain seq x y z
N MET A 1 36.62 3.14 25.16
CA MET A 1 35.33 3.83 25.01
C MET A 1 34.29 2.84 25.48
N ASP A 2 33.78 2.99 26.69
CA ASP A 2 32.88 2.00 27.30
C ASP A 2 31.44 2.10 26.76
N ASN A 3 31.19 3.04 25.84
CA ASN A 3 29.96 3.23 25.10
C ASN A 3 30.31 3.11 23.61
N GLY A 4 29.77 2.09 22.93
CA GLY A 4 30.05 1.82 21.53
C GLY A 4 29.75 3.00 20.59
N LEU A 5 30.21 2.89 19.33
CA LEU A 5 29.97 3.89 18.30
C LEU A 5 28.49 3.89 17.86
N ASN A 6 27.77 4.99 18.07
CA ASN A 6 26.46 5.21 17.47
C ASN A 6 26.62 5.93 16.11
N PHE A 7 26.36 5.21 15.01
CA PHE A 7 26.49 5.74 13.65
C PHE A 7 25.60 6.95 13.38
N ARG A 8 24.39 6.99 13.93
CA ARG A 8 23.46 8.11 13.73
C ARG A 8 23.96 9.37 14.43
N GLU A 9 24.51 9.25 15.64
CA GLU A 9 25.03 10.40 16.38
C GLU A 9 26.27 10.99 15.72
N VAL A 10 27.13 10.14 15.14
CA VAL A 10 28.38 10.61 14.52
C VAL A 10 28.17 11.13 13.09
N PHE A 11 27.27 10.53 12.32
CA PHE A 11 27.13 10.79 10.89
C PHE A 11 25.73 11.22 10.43
N GLY A 12 24.74 11.20 11.33
CA GLY A 12 23.35 11.52 11.01
C GLY A 12 22.95 12.95 11.40
N THR A 13 21.64 13.20 11.29
CA THR A 13 20.98 14.42 11.75
C THR A 13 20.08 14.12 12.96
N ALA A 14 19.87 15.15 13.77
CA ALA A 14 18.91 15.16 14.87
C ALA A 14 18.38 16.59 15.04
N ASP A 15 17.69 17.09 14.01
CA ASP A 15 17.18 18.46 13.97
C ASP A 15 15.65 18.52 14.07
N LEU A 16 15.09 19.74 14.11
CA LEU A 16 13.65 19.92 14.24
C LEU A 16 12.87 19.29 13.07
N SER A 17 13.47 19.19 11.88
CA SER A 17 12.84 18.59 10.70
C SER A 17 12.60 17.11 10.85
N ASP A 18 13.49 16.41 11.55
CA ASP A 18 13.32 15.00 11.87
C ASP A 18 12.04 14.75 12.69
N ARG A 19 11.66 15.69 13.57
CA ARG A 19 10.51 15.53 14.48
C ARG A 19 9.15 15.57 13.80
N TYR A 20 9.05 16.22 12.64
CA TYR A 20 7.80 16.23 11.86
C TYR A 20 7.87 15.40 10.57
N TYR A 21 9.07 15.16 10.04
CA TYR A 21 9.25 14.45 8.79
C TYR A 21 9.65 12.98 8.96
N ASN A 22 10.45 12.63 9.98
CA ASN A 22 11.11 11.32 10.08
C ASN A 22 10.63 10.49 11.27
N THR A 23 10.85 10.97 12.50
CA THR A 23 10.57 10.20 13.72
C THR A 23 9.12 9.75 13.86
N PRO A 24 8.09 10.51 13.42
CA PRO A 24 6.70 10.06 13.53
C PRO A 24 6.42 8.80 12.69
N ARG A 25 7.08 8.65 11.53
CA ARG A 25 6.94 7.45 10.69
C ARG A 25 7.55 6.22 11.35
N VAL A 26 8.73 6.39 11.95
CA VAL A 26 9.39 5.34 12.74
C VAL A 26 8.51 4.95 13.93
N TRP A 27 8.02 5.94 14.68
CA TRP A 27 7.13 5.73 15.82
C TRP A 27 5.86 4.99 15.42
N TYR A 28 5.19 5.37 14.33
CA TYR A 28 3.95 4.71 13.93
C TYR A 28 4.20 3.26 13.52
N GLY A 29 5.28 2.99 12.79
CA GLY A 29 5.70 1.62 12.47
C GLY A 29 5.99 0.79 13.72
N GLN A 30 6.77 1.32 14.66
CA GLN A 30 7.03 0.63 15.93
C GLN A 30 5.73 0.42 16.73
N ARG A 31 4.83 1.39 16.79
CA ARG A 31 3.51 1.22 17.40
C ARG A 31 2.69 0.10 16.77
N CYS A 32 2.78 -0.11 15.45
CA CYS A 32 2.10 -1.21 14.76
C CYS A 32 2.64 -2.60 15.14
N PHE A 33 3.95 -2.74 15.40
CA PHE A 33 4.60 -4.04 15.60
C PHE A 33 5.03 -4.34 17.05
N THR A 34 5.18 -3.30 17.88
CA THR A 34 5.53 -3.36 19.31
C THR A 34 4.58 -2.51 20.15
N PRO A 35 3.25 -2.75 20.11
CA PRO A 35 2.28 -1.96 20.88
C PRO A 35 2.51 -2.03 22.40
N SER A 36 3.23 -3.03 22.91
CA SER A 36 3.64 -3.13 24.32
C SER A 36 4.61 -2.01 24.75
N VAL A 37 5.31 -1.37 23.81
CA VAL A 37 6.30 -0.33 24.09
C VAL A 37 5.66 1.06 23.92
N THR A 38 5.64 1.84 24.99
CA THR A 38 5.16 3.23 24.94
C THR A 38 6.24 4.15 24.38
N GLN A 39 5.91 4.89 23.32
CA GLN A 39 6.82 5.81 22.64
C GLN A 39 6.07 7.07 22.19
N THR A 40 6.82 8.14 21.91
CA THR A 40 6.28 9.40 21.38
C THR A 40 6.77 9.66 19.95
N PRO A 41 5.97 10.33 19.09
CA PRO A 41 6.28 10.52 17.68
C PRO A 41 7.53 11.37 17.41
N GLU A 42 7.89 12.28 18.32
CA GLU A 42 9.03 13.19 18.15
C GLU A 42 10.32 12.71 18.83
N SER A 43 10.33 11.48 19.38
CA SER A 43 11.50 10.97 20.10
C SER A 43 12.67 10.72 19.14
N PHE A 44 13.86 11.22 19.52
CA PHE A 44 15.10 10.89 18.83
C PHE A 44 15.65 9.52 19.25
N ASP A 45 15.18 8.97 20.36
CA ASP A 45 15.68 7.73 20.95
C ASP A 45 14.86 6.50 20.52
N LEU A 46 14.10 6.62 19.42
CA LEU A 46 13.44 5.48 18.80
C LEU A 46 14.51 4.46 18.34
N PRO A 47 14.49 3.22 18.85
CA PRO A 47 15.54 2.25 18.57
C PRO A 47 15.51 1.80 17.11
N PHE A 48 16.70 1.62 16.53
CA PHE A 48 16.84 1.14 15.14
C PHE A 48 16.43 -0.33 15.01
N ILE A 49 16.84 -1.18 15.95
CA ILE A 49 16.45 -2.59 16.03
C ILE A 49 15.38 -2.75 17.10
N GLN A 50 14.28 -3.40 16.73
CA GLN A 50 13.16 -3.73 17.60
C GLN A 50 12.80 -5.20 17.50
N ARG A 51 12.18 -5.72 18.57
CA ARG A 51 11.60 -7.06 18.57
C ARG A 51 10.09 -6.92 18.66
N ALA A 52 9.41 -7.27 17.58
CA ALA A 52 7.95 -7.27 17.52
C ALA A 52 7.32 -8.13 18.63
N ASP A 53 6.13 -7.74 19.08
CA ASP A 53 5.36 -8.47 20.09
C ASP A 53 4.88 -9.85 19.58
N GLY A 54 4.84 -10.04 18.26
CA GLY A 54 4.45 -11.27 17.59
C GLY A 54 5.10 -11.43 16.21
N LEU A 55 4.73 -12.51 15.52
CA LEU A 55 5.12 -12.71 14.12
C LEU A 55 4.52 -11.60 13.25
N ILE A 56 5.29 -11.14 12.27
CA ILE A 56 4.86 -10.11 11.32
C ILE A 56 4.34 -10.79 10.08
N HIS A 57 3.07 -10.55 9.77
CA HIS A 57 2.43 -11.02 8.55
C HIS A 57 2.57 -9.99 7.43
N ILE A 58 2.47 -10.46 6.18
CA ILE A 58 2.69 -9.64 4.99
C ILE A 58 1.70 -8.47 4.88
N ASP A 59 0.45 -8.69 5.27
CA ASP A 59 -0.61 -7.69 5.33
C ASP A 59 -0.30 -6.58 6.33
N GLN A 60 0.37 -6.89 7.45
CA GLN A 60 0.80 -5.87 8.42
C GLN A 60 1.93 -4.98 7.86
N VAL A 61 2.86 -5.56 7.09
CA VAL A 61 3.92 -4.78 6.41
C VAL A 61 3.30 -3.86 5.35
N GLN A 62 2.42 -4.40 4.52
CA GLN A 62 1.67 -3.65 3.52
C GLN A 62 0.85 -2.52 4.16
N GLY A 63 0.15 -2.82 5.26
CA GLY A 63 -0.62 -1.86 6.04
C GLY A 63 0.21 -0.72 6.61
N TYR A 64 1.42 -1.00 7.12
CA TYR A 64 2.35 0.05 7.54
C TYR A 64 2.76 0.96 6.37
N LEU A 65 3.14 0.39 5.24
CA LEU A 65 3.54 1.18 4.06
C LEU A 65 2.37 1.98 3.46
N ALA A 66 1.14 1.50 3.61
CA ALA A 66 -0.10 2.18 3.24
C ALA A 66 -0.62 3.16 4.31
N SER A 67 0.06 3.27 5.46
CA SER A 67 -0.47 4.02 6.59
C SER A 67 -0.33 5.53 6.48
N HIS A 68 -1.21 6.23 7.19
CA HIS A 68 -1.24 7.67 7.31
C HIS A 68 -1.66 8.07 8.73
N TYR A 69 -1.17 7.34 9.74
CA TYR A 69 -1.43 7.57 11.17
C TYR A 69 -2.85 7.24 11.66
N GLN A 70 -3.53 6.28 11.02
CA GLN A 70 -4.87 5.86 11.40
C GLN A 70 -4.98 5.52 12.90
N GLY A 71 -6.09 5.94 13.51
CA GLY A 71 -6.35 5.77 14.94
C GLY A 71 -5.58 6.76 15.84
N THR A 72 -5.09 7.86 15.28
CA THR A 72 -4.43 8.94 16.03
C THR A 72 -4.97 10.30 15.57
N PRO A 73 -4.76 11.39 16.35
CA PRO A 73 -5.09 12.74 15.90
C PRO A 73 -4.29 13.22 14.67
N PHE A 74 -3.18 12.56 14.36
CA PHE A 74 -2.27 12.95 13.28
C PHE A 74 -2.66 12.39 11.91
N ASP A 75 -3.79 11.66 11.85
CA ASP A 75 -4.33 11.16 10.59
C ASP A 75 -4.88 12.32 9.73
N PRO A 76 -4.32 12.61 8.54
CA PRO A 76 -4.76 13.71 7.68
C PRO A 76 -6.24 13.67 7.31
N VAL A 77 -6.81 12.46 7.25
CA VAL A 77 -8.23 12.21 6.90
C VAL A 77 -9.05 11.74 8.10
N GLY A 78 -8.47 11.81 9.30
CA GLY A 78 -9.10 11.42 10.56
C GLY A 78 -9.89 12.54 11.22
N GLN A 79 -9.93 12.52 12.57
CA GLN A 79 -10.77 13.41 13.39
C GLN A 79 -9.96 14.41 14.24
N GLY A 80 -8.65 14.53 14.02
CA GLY A 80 -7.81 15.51 14.72
C GLY A 80 -8.13 16.96 14.36
N THR A 81 -7.55 17.91 15.08
CA THR A 81 -7.60 19.33 14.70
C THR A 81 -6.88 19.59 13.38
N ALA A 82 -7.19 20.71 12.72
CA ALA A 82 -6.53 21.08 11.45
C ALA A 82 -4.99 21.11 11.56
N THR A 83 -4.47 21.54 12.71
CA THR A 83 -3.01 21.53 12.98
C THR A 83 -2.48 20.10 13.14
N GLU A 84 -3.13 19.26 13.94
CA GLU A 84 -2.67 17.88 14.19
C GLU A 84 -2.67 17.04 12.90
N LYS A 85 -3.70 17.16 12.08
CA LYS A 85 -3.86 16.45 10.79
C LYS A 85 -2.71 16.69 9.81
N HIS A 86 -2.04 17.84 9.91
CA HIS A 86 -0.94 18.24 9.03
C HIS A 86 0.39 18.40 9.77
N GLN A 87 0.46 17.94 11.03
CA GLN A 87 1.65 18.07 11.84
C GLN A 87 2.79 17.18 11.32
N TYR A 88 2.47 15.99 10.80
CA TYR A 88 3.46 15.00 10.40
C TYR A 88 3.30 14.57 8.94
N ARG A 89 4.42 14.31 8.28
CA ARG A 89 4.43 13.69 6.93
C ARG A 89 3.94 12.23 7.05
N PRO A 90 2.84 11.82 6.39
CA PRO A 90 2.37 10.44 6.44
C PRO A 90 3.33 9.47 5.71
N ILE A 91 3.16 8.16 5.94
CA ILE A 91 3.99 7.12 5.31
C ILE A 91 3.57 7.02 3.84
N SER A 92 2.30 6.67 3.60
CA SER A 92 1.63 6.78 2.31
C SER A 92 1.27 8.23 2.01
N LEU A 93 1.53 8.68 0.79
CA LEU A 93 1.23 10.04 0.36
C LEU A 93 1.02 10.13 -1.16
N ALA A 94 0.37 11.22 -1.59
CA ALA A 94 0.04 11.49 -2.99
C ALA A 94 1.22 11.38 -3.99
N LYS A 95 2.45 11.66 -3.52
CA LYS A 95 3.69 11.62 -4.34
C LYS A 95 4.27 10.21 -4.55
N THR A 96 3.73 9.20 -3.86
CA THR A 96 4.19 7.81 -4.00
C THR A 96 3.96 7.34 -5.45
N GLN A 97 5.03 6.84 -6.08
CA GLN A 97 4.96 6.28 -7.43
C GLN A 97 4.62 4.79 -7.38
N GLU A 98 5.25 4.09 -6.45
CA GLU A 98 4.98 2.72 -6.09
C GLU A 98 5.33 2.49 -4.62
N SER A 99 4.79 1.41 -4.06
CA SER A 99 5.22 0.83 -2.80
C SER A 99 5.36 -0.67 -2.99
N HIS A 100 6.39 -1.28 -2.41
CA HIS A 100 6.65 -2.70 -2.59
C HIS A 100 7.12 -3.42 -1.34
N VAL A 101 6.86 -4.73 -1.30
CA VAL A 101 7.43 -5.67 -0.34
C VAL A 101 8.05 -6.84 -1.08
N LEU A 102 9.33 -7.10 -0.82
CA LEU A 102 10.05 -8.25 -1.35
C LEU A 102 10.01 -9.38 -0.31
N GLN A 103 9.33 -10.48 -0.64
CA GLN A 103 9.17 -11.63 0.23
C GLN A 103 9.95 -12.82 -0.33
N LEU A 104 10.86 -13.37 0.47
CA LEU A 104 11.52 -14.66 0.20
C LEU A 104 10.91 -15.72 1.12
N ARG A 105 10.29 -16.74 0.53
CA ARG A 105 9.60 -17.81 1.26
C ARG A 105 10.58 -18.99 1.47
N PRO A 106 11.03 -19.25 2.72
CA PRO A 106 12.20 -20.10 2.97
C PRO A 106 12.00 -21.58 2.64
N ASP A 107 10.78 -22.08 2.66
CA ASP A 107 10.46 -23.50 2.47
C ASP A 107 10.22 -23.89 1.00
N LEU A 108 10.55 -23.00 0.04
CA LEU A 108 10.32 -23.20 -1.38
C LEU A 108 11.62 -23.12 -2.19
N PRO A 109 11.69 -23.78 -3.37
CA PRO A 109 12.81 -23.63 -4.28
C PRO A 109 13.03 -22.16 -4.65
N VAL A 110 14.29 -21.75 -4.85
CA VAL A 110 14.67 -20.35 -5.15
C VAL A 110 13.81 -19.73 -6.25
N THR A 111 13.56 -20.48 -7.33
CA THR A 111 12.77 -20.07 -8.51
C THR A 111 11.28 -19.82 -8.22
N LEU A 112 10.74 -20.34 -7.11
CA LEU A 112 9.35 -20.17 -6.67
C LEU A 112 9.23 -19.32 -5.39
N SER A 113 10.32 -19.19 -4.63
CA SER A 113 10.31 -18.60 -3.28
C SER A 113 9.99 -17.10 -3.26
N GLY A 114 10.37 -16.37 -4.31
CA GLY A 114 10.30 -14.91 -4.33
C GLY A 114 8.95 -14.36 -4.80
N ILE A 115 8.32 -13.54 -3.96
CA ILE A 115 7.15 -12.74 -4.31
C ILE A 115 7.50 -11.24 -4.17
N HIS A 116 7.27 -10.48 -5.23
CA HIS A 116 7.29 -9.03 -5.25
C HIS A 116 5.85 -8.53 -5.14
N TRP A 117 5.47 -8.09 -3.94
CA TRP A 117 4.18 -7.43 -3.71
C TRP A 117 4.31 -5.98 -4.15
N LEU A 118 3.56 -5.57 -5.17
CA LEU A 118 3.68 -4.23 -5.76
C LEU A 118 2.34 -3.51 -5.75
N ALA A 119 2.31 -2.31 -5.15
CA ALA A 119 1.20 -1.38 -5.23
C ALA A 119 1.64 -0.16 -6.04
N MET A 120 0.98 0.10 -7.17
CA MET A 120 1.28 1.29 -7.99
C MET A 120 0.49 2.50 -7.48
N GLY A 121 1.12 3.67 -7.48
CA GLY A 121 0.52 4.90 -6.99
C GLY A 121 0.55 5.04 -5.47
N VAL A 122 -0.52 5.61 -4.90
CA VAL A 122 -0.64 5.85 -3.45
C VAL A 122 -1.02 4.55 -2.76
N ALA A 123 -0.15 4.02 -1.89
CA ALA A 123 -0.35 2.71 -1.27
C ALA A 123 -1.66 2.61 -0.46
N ALA A 124 -2.11 3.72 0.16
CA ALA A 124 -3.39 3.80 0.87
C ALA A 124 -4.62 3.61 -0.04
N GLU A 125 -4.52 3.98 -1.33
CA GLU A 125 -5.60 3.94 -2.32
C GLU A 125 -5.39 2.87 -3.40
N SER A 126 -4.36 2.04 -3.24
CA SER A 126 -3.96 1.02 -4.19
C SER A 126 -4.08 -0.38 -3.56
N VAL A 127 -3.64 -1.41 -4.28
CA VAL A 127 -3.61 -2.80 -3.79
C VAL A 127 -2.25 -3.41 -4.13
N TYR A 128 -1.69 -4.17 -3.18
CA TYR A 128 -0.47 -4.93 -3.41
C TYR A 128 -0.76 -6.19 -4.23
N VAL A 129 -0.34 -6.18 -5.50
CA VAL A 129 -0.43 -7.33 -6.39
C VAL A 129 0.81 -8.22 -6.22
N PRO A 130 0.65 -9.52 -5.93
CA PRO A 130 1.79 -10.41 -5.73
C PRO A 130 2.32 -10.96 -7.05
N PHE A 131 3.53 -10.56 -7.43
CA PHE A 131 4.21 -11.08 -8.60
C PHE A 131 5.30 -12.08 -8.21
N TYR A 132 5.25 -13.27 -8.79
CA TYR A 132 6.34 -14.23 -8.70
C TYR A 132 7.59 -13.70 -9.39
N ALA A 133 8.71 -13.68 -8.67
CA ALA A 133 10.00 -13.20 -9.16
C ALA A 133 10.66 -14.16 -10.18
N GLY A 134 10.23 -15.42 -10.21
CA GLY A 134 10.72 -16.44 -11.16
C GLY A 134 10.05 -16.41 -12.54
N ALA A 135 9.17 -15.43 -12.80
CA ALA A 135 8.55 -15.23 -14.11
C ALA A 135 9.56 -14.69 -15.15
N THR A 136 9.25 -14.86 -16.43
CA THR A 136 10.09 -14.40 -17.55
C THR A 136 9.80 -12.98 -18.02
N THR A 137 8.66 -12.42 -17.63
CA THR A 137 8.26 -11.04 -17.96
C THR A 137 7.22 -10.54 -16.97
N THR A 138 6.93 -9.25 -17.00
CA THR A 138 5.88 -8.60 -16.22
C THR A 138 4.64 -8.33 -17.08
N PRO A 139 3.45 -8.15 -16.48
CA PRO A 139 2.25 -7.78 -17.22
C PRO A 139 2.41 -6.45 -17.97
N ALA A 140 1.90 -6.35 -19.20
CA ALA A 140 2.13 -5.22 -20.09
C ALA A 140 1.75 -3.86 -19.46
N ALA A 141 0.62 -3.80 -18.74
CA ALA A 141 0.17 -2.58 -18.06
C ALA A 141 1.15 -2.04 -17.02
N TYR A 142 1.97 -2.90 -16.42
CA TYR A 142 3.00 -2.54 -15.44
C TYR A 142 4.33 -2.12 -16.10
N GLN A 143 4.44 -2.22 -17.43
CA GLN A 143 5.59 -1.74 -18.21
C GLN A 143 5.33 -0.35 -18.82
N VAL A 144 4.10 0.15 -18.78
CA VAL A 144 3.71 1.44 -19.35
C VAL A 144 3.95 2.56 -18.34
N ALA A 145 4.96 3.38 -18.62
CA ALA A 145 5.31 4.57 -17.84
C ALA A 145 5.19 5.83 -18.72
N THR A 146 4.14 6.61 -18.50
CA THR A 146 3.86 7.85 -19.25
C THR A 146 3.75 9.04 -18.31
N GLU A 147 4.19 10.21 -18.77
CA GLU A 147 4.09 11.47 -18.01
C GLU A 147 2.63 11.94 -17.86
N LYS A 148 1.79 11.66 -18.86
CA LYS A 148 0.36 11.99 -18.88
C LYS A 148 -0.49 10.75 -18.67
N TYR A 149 -1.71 10.98 -18.17
CA TYR A 149 -2.70 9.93 -17.97
C TYR A 149 -2.80 8.99 -19.18
N ASP A 150 -2.69 7.70 -18.89
CA ASP A 150 -2.83 6.61 -19.85
C ASP A 150 -3.66 5.49 -19.21
N ALA A 151 -4.86 5.24 -19.75
CA ALA A 151 -5.79 4.25 -19.22
C ALA A 151 -5.29 2.79 -19.35
N THR A 152 -4.17 2.55 -20.04
CA THR A 152 -3.52 1.24 -20.16
C THR A 152 -2.38 1.04 -19.15
N SER A 153 -1.95 2.10 -18.47
CA SER A 153 -0.90 2.03 -17.44
C SER A 153 -1.50 1.63 -16.10
N ALA A 154 -0.91 0.61 -15.46
CA ALA A 154 -1.28 0.22 -14.11
C ALA A 154 -1.19 1.42 -13.16
N TYR A 155 -0.09 2.19 -13.21
CA TYR A 155 0.08 3.40 -12.40
C TYR A 155 -1.11 4.36 -12.50
N TRP A 156 -1.53 4.70 -13.72
CA TRP A 156 -2.62 5.63 -13.94
C TRP A 156 -3.98 5.05 -13.59
N ILE A 157 -4.20 3.75 -13.77
CA ILE A 157 -5.43 3.07 -13.34
C ILE A 157 -5.59 3.18 -11.82
N PHE A 158 -4.57 2.81 -11.04
CA PHE A 158 -4.63 2.90 -9.57
C PHE A 158 -4.72 4.36 -9.10
N LYS A 159 -3.95 5.29 -9.70
CA LYS A 159 -4.04 6.73 -9.38
C LYS A 159 -5.39 7.33 -9.71
N HIS A 160 -6.08 6.86 -10.73
CA HIS A 160 -7.40 7.36 -11.10
C HIS A 160 -8.43 7.08 -10.00
N VAL A 161 -8.43 5.87 -9.43
CA VAL A 161 -9.27 5.55 -8.27
C VAL A 161 -8.98 6.47 -7.09
N GLY A 162 -7.69 6.66 -6.74
CA GLY A 162 -7.29 7.57 -5.67
C GLY A 162 -7.81 9.00 -5.86
N ILE A 163 -7.67 9.55 -7.08
CA ILE A 163 -8.18 10.89 -7.42
C ILE A 163 -9.71 11.00 -7.26
N LEU A 164 -10.46 9.95 -7.63
CA LEU A 164 -11.90 9.94 -7.47
C LEU A 164 -12.28 9.90 -5.98
N VAL A 165 -11.60 9.07 -5.18
CA VAL A 165 -11.82 8.99 -3.73
C VAL A 165 -11.47 10.31 -3.05
N ASP A 166 -10.32 10.91 -3.37
CA ASP A 166 -9.83 12.15 -2.76
C ASP A 166 -10.83 13.32 -2.88
N ALA A 167 -11.61 13.37 -3.95
CA ALA A 167 -12.60 14.43 -4.17
C ALA A 167 -13.73 14.43 -3.10
N HIS A 168 -14.11 13.24 -2.63
CA HIS A 168 -15.19 13.01 -1.66
C HIS A 168 -14.79 11.89 -0.68
N TYR A 169 -13.64 12.07 -0.01
CA TYR A 169 -12.98 11.01 0.75
C TYR A 169 -13.90 10.35 1.79
N HIS A 170 -14.66 11.15 2.55
CA HIS A 170 -15.51 10.63 3.62
C HIS A 170 -16.70 9.82 3.08
N GLU A 171 -17.17 10.13 1.88
CA GLU A 171 -18.30 9.49 1.21
C GLU A 171 -17.91 8.26 0.38
N LEU A 172 -16.67 8.22 -0.13
CA LEU A 172 -16.21 7.24 -1.12
C LEU A 172 -15.18 6.24 -0.56
N HIS A 173 -14.40 6.61 0.45
CA HIS A 173 -13.32 5.76 0.97
C HIS A 173 -13.79 4.39 1.48
N GLY A 174 -15.02 4.31 2.02
CA GLY A 174 -15.59 3.03 2.47
C GLY A 174 -15.74 1.98 1.37
N GLU A 175 -16.06 2.41 0.13
CA GLU A 175 -16.17 1.52 -1.02
C GLU A 175 -14.80 1.02 -1.47
N LEU A 176 -13.82 1.93 -1.54
CA LEU A 176 -12.43 1.59 -1.78
C LEU A 176 -11.91 0.56 -0.78
N GLN A 177 -12.10 0.79 0.53
CA GLN A 177 -11.66 -0.16 1.56
C GLN A 177 -12.28 -1.55 1.43
N THR A 178 -13.56 -1.60 1.05
CA THR A 178 -14.27 -2.86 0.83
C THR A 178 -13.65 -3.63 -0.33
N VAL A 179 -13.46 -2.97 -1.47
CA VAL A 179 -12.82 -3.55 -2.66
C VAL A 179 -11.38 -3.97 -2.38
N GLN A 180 -10.57 -3.14 -1.71
CA GLN A 180 -9.19 -3.46 -1.35
C GLN A 180 -9.12 -4.74 -0.50
N LYS A 181 -10.00 -4.87 0.49
CA LYS A 181 -10.06 -6.05 1.37
C LYS A 181 -10.40 -7.31 0.58
N GLU A 182 -11.44 -7.26 -0.24
CA GLU A 182 -11.86 -8.41 -1.05
C GLU A 182 -10.78 -8.81 -2.05
N LEU A 183 -10.18 -7.84 -2.74
CA LEU A 183 -9.13 -8.09 -3.72
C LEU A 183 -7.87 -8.66 -3.04
N ALA A 184 -7.46 -8.15 -1.89
CA ALA A 184 -6.33 -8.70 -1.13
C ALA A 184 -6.54 -10.17 -0.73
N ILE A 185 -7.75 -10.55 -0.30
CA ILE A 185 -8.11 -11.94 0.01
C ILE A 185 -7.98 -12.81 -1.25
N GLN A 186 -8.52 -12.36 -2.37
CA GLN A 186 -8.49 -13.12 -3.61
C GLN A 186 -7.07 -13.28 -4.16
N LEU A 187 -6.23 -12.24 -4.06
CA LEU A 187 -4.82 -12.29 -4.46
C LEU A 187 -3.98 -13.18 -3.53
N GLY A 188 -4.26 -13.18 -2.23
CA GLY A 188 -3.66 -14.14 -1.30
C GLY A 188 -4.04 -15.59 -1.65
N HIS A 189 -5.32 -15.84 -1.95
CA HIS A 189 -5.78 -17.15 -2.40
C HIS A 189 -5.17 -17.56 -3.75
N HIS A 190 -4.97 -16.60 -4.66
CA HIS A 190 -4.28 -16.83 -5.93
C HIS A 190 -2.87 -17.42 -5.72
N ILE A 191 -2.10 -16.90 -4.76
CA ILE A 191 -0.78 -17.44 -4.43
C ILE A 191 -0.87 -18.89 -3.94
N ILE A 192 -1.76 -19.17 -2.98
CA ILE A 192 -1.96 -20.52 -2.42
C ILE A 192 -2.28 -21.53 -3.53
N VAL A 193 -3.21 -21.19 -4.42
CA VAL A 193 -3.63 -22.08 -5.51
C VAL A 193 -2.52 -22.25 -6.54
N THR A 194 -1.82 -21.18 -6.92
CA THR A 194 -0.73 -21.25 -7.89
C THR A 194 0.43 -22.09 -7.35
N ASP A 195 0.84 -21.92 -6.09
CA ASP A 195 1.89 -22.74 -5.48
C ASP A 195 1.58 -24.24 -5.59
N GLN A 196 0.33 -24.64 -5.30
CA GLN A 196 -0.11 -26.03 -5.42
C GLN A 196 -0.06 -26.53 -6.87
N GLN A 197 -0.46 -25.70 -7.84
CA GLN A 197 -0.50 -26.06 -9.25
C GLN A 197 0.90 -26.21 -9.87
N VAL A 198 1.88 -25.45 -9.39
CA VAL A 198 3.24 -25.42 -9.96
C VAL A 198 4.25 -26.24 -9.16
N ALA A 199 3.84 -26.89 -8.06
CA ALA A 199 4.73 -27.60 -7.14
C ALA A 199 5.64 -28.66 -7.80
N ALA A 200 5.17 -29.29 -8.88
CA ALA A 200 5.93 -30.29 -9.64
C ALA A 200 6.63 -29.75 -10.89
N LEU A 201 6.40 -28.47 -11.26
CA LEU A 201 7.00 -27.86 -12.44
C LEU A 201 8.42 -27.37 -12.14
N THR A 202 9.28 -27.40 -13.15
CA THR A 202 10.66 -26.88 -13.06
C THR A 202 11.06 -26.19 -14.37
N GLY A 203 12.20 -25.50 -14.36
CA GLY A 203 12.76 -24.86 -15.57
C GLY A 203 11.79 -23.92 -16.28
N ASP A 204 11.80 -23.98 -17.61
CA ASP A 204 10.98 -23.10 -18.46
C ASP A 204 9.48 -23.29 -18.25
N GLU A 205 9.02 -24.51 -17.96
CA GLU A 205 7.60 -24.80 -17.70
C GLU A 205 7.11 -24.07 -16.46
N LEU A 206 7.91 -24.08 -15.38
CA LEU A 206 7.62 -23.32 -14.16
C LEU A 206 7.60 -21.82 -14.47
N ALA A 207 8.64 -21.30 -15.13
CA ALA A 207 8.76 -19.87 -15.41
C ALA A 207 7.56 -19.36 -16.26
N MET A 208 7.14 -20.13 -17.27
CA MET A 208 5.95 -19.83 -18.07
C MET A 208 4.65 -19.88 -17.25
N ALA A 209 4.51 -20.84 -16.33
CA ALA A 209 3.35 -20.93 -15.45
C ALA A 209 3.28 -19.73 -14.49
N LEU A 210 4.42 -19.31 -13.92
CA LEU A 210 4.52 -18.13 -13.06
C LEU A 210 4.24 -16.83 -13.82
N THR A 211 4.72 -16.69 -15.06
CA THR A 211 4.36 -15.55 -15.93
C THR A 211 2.85 -15.45 -16.14
N LYS A 212 2.18 -16.59 -16.40
CA LYS A 212 0.72 -16.62 -16.55
C LYS A 212 -0.02 -16.30 -15.25
N ALA A 213 0.49 -16.78 -14.12
CA ALA A 213 -0.05 -16.45 -12.80
C ALA A 213 0.04 -14.94 -12.52
N ASN A 214 1.20 -14.32 -12.79
CA ASN A 214 1.40 -12.88 -12.68
C ASN A 214 0.41 -12.10 -13.56
N GLN A 215 0.21 -12.52 -14.82
CA GLN A 215 -0.77 -11.87 -15.70
C GLN A 215 -2.18 -11.97 -15.13
N LYS A 216 -2.58 -13.14 -14.62
CA LYS A 216 -3.90 -13.33 -14.00
C LYS A 216 -4.11 -12.44 -12.77
N ALA A 217 -3.10 -12.35 -11.88
CA ALA A 217 -3.15 -11.48 -10.72
C ALA A 217 -3.29 -9.99 -11.11
N ALA A 218 -2.52 -9.57 -12.11
CA ALA A 218 -2.61 -8.22 -12.65
C ALA A 218 -3.97 -7.93 -13.29
N ASP A 219 -4.47 -8.79 -14.17
CA ASP A 219 -5.76 -8.61 -14.83
C ASP A 219 -6.88 -8.48 -13.80
N GLN A 220 -6.87 -9.34 -12.78
CA GLN A 220 -7.84 -9.29 -11.70
C GLN A 220 -7.80 -7.95 -10.96
N ALA A 221 -6.61 -7.51 -10.53
CA ALA A 221 -6.46 -6.24 -9.82
C ALA A 221 -6.86 -5.03 -10.67
N LEU A 222 -6.40 -4.99 -11.94
CA LEU A 222 -6.68 -3.88 -12.85
C LEU A 222 -8.17 -3.80 -13.20
N ASN A 223 -8.79 -4.92 -13.55
CA ASN A 223 -10.22 -4.96 -13.89
C ASN A 223 -11.09 -4.56 -12.68
N THR A 224 -10.76 -5.04 -11.48
CA THR A 224 -11.48 -4.67 -10.25
C THR A 224 -11.35 -3.18 -9.95
N MET A 225 -10.15 -2.60 -10.07
CA MET A 225 -9.96 -1.16 -9.81
C MET A 225 -10.58 -0.28 -10.90
N GLN A 226 -10.60 -0.73 -12.16
CA GLN A 226 -11.31 -0.04 -13.23
C GLN A 226 -12.83 -0.08 -13.02
N ALA A 227 -13.38 -1.21 -12.56
CA ALA A 227 -14.78 -1.32 -12.21
C ALA A 227 -15.14 -0.37 -11.04
N LEU A 228 -14.31 -0.37 -9.98
CA LEU A 228 -14.47 0.59 -8.89
C LEU A 228 -14.41 2.04 -9.38
N ALA A 229 -13.48 2.39 -10.27
CA ALA A 229 -13.42 3.74 -10.83
C ALA A 229 -14.72 4.11 -11.56
N ALA A 230 -15.31 3.18 -12.32
CA ALA A 230 -16.58 3.38 -13.00
C ALA A 230 -17.75 3.58 -12.02
N ASP A 231 -17.78 2.84 -10.92
CA ASP A 231 -18.79 3.00 -9.87
C ASP A 231 -18.62 4.34 -9.14
N LEU A 232 -17.40 4.68 -8.75
CA LEU A 232 -17.08 5.93 -8.03
C LEU A 232 -17.40 7.16 -8.87
N ILE A 233 -17.02 7.18 -10.16
CA ILE A 233 -17.31 8.33 -11.03
C ILE A 233 -18.82 8.47 -11.25
N THR A 234 -19.56 7.37 -11.37
CA THR A 234 -21.03 7.37 -11.48
C THR A 234 -21.66 7.92 -10.22
N LYS A 235 -21.24 7.45 -9.05
CA LYS A 235 -21.74 7.95 -7.76
C LYS A 235 -21.42 9.44 -7.55
N SER A 236 -20.25 9.88 -8.02
CA SER A 236 -19.82 11.28 -7.87
C SER A 236 -20.65 12.27 -8.69
N THR A 237 -21.39 11.84 -9.72
CA THR A 237 -22.23 12.77 -10.50
C THR A 237 -23.33 13.41 -9.66
N ASP A 238 -23.89 12.66 -8.71
CA ASP A 238 -24.96 13.12 -7.82
C ASP A 238 -24.42 13.99 -6.67
N MET A 239 -23.11 14.02 -6.47
CA MET A 239 -22.42 14.83 -5.46
C MET A 239 -22.09 16.25 -5.94
N SER A 240 -22.48 16.59 -7.18
CA SER A 240 -22.30 17.92 -7.73
C SER A 240 -23.01 18.98 -6.87
N PRO A 241 -22.39 20.14 -6.57
CA PRO A 241 -23.08 21.24 -5.92
C PRO A 241 -24.19 21.84 -6.80
N LEU A 242 -24.22 21.52 -8.10
CA LEU A 242 -25.30 21.86 -9.03
C LEU A 242 -26.36 20.75 -9.09
N ASN A 243 -26.72 20.22 -7.92
CA ASN A 243 -27.81 19.25 -7.76
C ASN A 243 -29.03 19.93 -7.12
N TYR A 244 -30.23 19.55 -7.54
CA TYR A 244 -31.49 20.13 -7.07
C TYR A 244 -32.53 19.03 -6.90
N ASP A 245 -32.90 18.75 -5.65
CA ASP A 245 -33.98 17.83 -5.32
C ASP A 245 -35.33 18.55 -5.35
N THR A 246 -36.15 18.27 -6.35
CA THR A 246 -37.57 18.65 -6.33
C THR A 246 -38.30 17.75 -5.34
N ASP A 247 -38.76 18.30 -4.21
CA ASP A 247 -39.74 17.62 -3.37
C ASP A 247 -41.03 17.42 -4.17
N LEU A 248 -41.35 16.16 -4.52
CA LEU A 248 -42.54 15.80 -5.32
C LEU A 248 -43.86 16.06 -4.57
N ASN A 249 -43.81 16.54 -3.32
CA ASN A 249 -44.96 16.90 -2.51
C ASN A 249 -45.26 18.42 -2.45
N LEU A 250 -44.62 19.24 -3.29
CA LEU A 250 -44.93 20.66 -3.47
C LEU A 250 -45.69 20.94 -4.77
#